data_AF-W1YG86-F1
#
_entry.id   AF-W1YG86-F1
#
_cell.length_a   1.000
_cell.length_b   1.000
_cell.length_c   1.000
_cell.angle_alpha   90.00
_cell.angle_beta   90.00
_cell.angle_gamma   90.00
#
_symmetry.space_group_name_H-M   'P 1'
#
loop_
_entity.id
_entity.type
_entity.pdbx_description
1 polymer ?
#
loop_
_entity_poly.entity_id
_entity_poly.type
_entity_poly.pdbx_seq_one_letter_code
_entity_poly.pdbx_strand_id
1 'polypeptide(L)' 'IEDVFIHLLSDTYSAEKQLTRALAKLARATSNEKLSQAFHAHLEETHGQIERIDQVVESESNLKIKRMKCVAMEGL' A
#
# COMPACT_ATOMS: atom_id res chain seq x y z
N ILE A 1 13.65 16.15 9.92
CA ILE A 1 13.38 15.62 8.56
C ILE A 1 13.15 14.13 8.62
N GLU A 2 14.04 13.36 9.27
CA GLU A 2 13.90 11.90 9.46
C GLU A 2 12.54 11.48 10.05
N ASP A 3 12.05 12.15 11.09
CA ASP A 3 10.74 11.84 11.68
C ASP A 3 9.57 12.00 10.71
N VAL A 4 9.62 13.05 9.88
CA VAL A 4 8.60 13.32 8.86
C VAL A 4 8.66 12.25 7.78
N PHE A 5 9.88 11.88 7.35
CA PHE A 5 10.06 10.80 6.40
C PHE A 5 9.52 9.46 6.93
N ILE A 6 9.88 9.07 8.15
CA ILE A 6 9.38 7.85 8.80
C ILE A 6 7.86 7.88 8.93
N HIS A 7 7.29 9.03 9.30
CA HIS A 7 5.83 9.19 9.39
C HIS A 7 5.17 8.96 8.03
N LEU A 8 5.62 9.66 6.98
CA LEU A 8 5.06 9.54 5.65
C LEU A 8 5.22 8.13 5.07
N LEU A 9 6.39 7.51 5.26
CA LEU A 9 6.62 6.13 4.81
C LEU A 9 5.70 5.14 5.54
N SER A 10 5.49 5.33 6.85
CA SER A 10 4.58 4.50 7.63
C SER A 10 3.11 4.68 7.22
N ASP A 11 2.72 5.92 6.90
CA ASP A 11 1.39 6.25 6.41
C ASP A 11 1.14 5.61 5.04
N THR A 12 2.05 5.79 4.09
CA THR A 12 1.99 5.15 2.77
C THR A 12 1.95 3.63 2.89
N TYR A 13 2.80 3.02 3.73
CA TYR A 13 2.78 1.58 3.96
C TYR A 13 1.42 1.08 4.48
N SER A 14 0.79 1.87 5.36
CA SER A 14 -0.57 1.61 5.84
C SER A 14 -1.62 1.75 4.73
N ALA A 15 -1.46 2.73 3.85
CA ALA A 15 -2.33 2.95 2.70
C ALA A 15 -2.25 1.78 1.70
N GLU A 16 -1.06 1.33 1.32
CA GLU A 16 -0.89 0.20 0.38
C GLU A 16 -1.53 -1.08 0.92
N LYS A 17 -1.35 -1.38 2.22
CA LYS A 17 -2.00 -2.54 2.85
C LYS A 17 -3.52 -2.46 2.85
N GLN A 18 -4.09 -1.26 2.96
CA GLN A 18 -5.54 -1.06 2.82
C GLN A 18 -5.98 -1.23 1.36
N LEU A 19 -5.20 -0.68 0.43
CA LEU A 19 -5.47 -0.73 -1.00
C LEU A 19 -5.50 -2.16 -1.55
N THR A 20 -4.63 -3.07 -1.09
CA THR A 20 -4.67 -4.49 -1.50
C THR A 20 -6.05 -5.13 -1.28
N ARG A 21 -6.69 -4.83 -0.14
CA ARG A 21 -8.02 -5.35 0.20
C ARG A 21 -9.10 -4.71 -0.66
N ALA A 22 -8.98 -3.41 -0.91
CA ALA A 22 -9.90 -2.66 -1.76
C ALA A 22 -9.84 -3.15 -3.21
N LEU A 23 -8.65 -3.29 -3.79
CA LEU A 23 -8.45 -3.78 -5.16
C LEU A 23 -9.03 -5.18 -5.36
N ALA A 24 -8.79 -6.09 -4.43
CA ALA A 24 -9.38 -7.43 -4.49
C ALA A 24 -10.92 -7.40 -4.45
N LYS A 25 -11.52 -6.46 -3.70
CA LYS A 25 -12.98 -6.26 -3.66
C LYS A 25 -13.49 -5.64 -4.96
N LEU A 26 -12.82 -4.63 -5.49
CA LEU A 26 -13.18 -3.94 -6.72
C LEU A 26 -13.10 -4.85 -7.95
N ALA A 27 -12.07 -5.69 -8.03
CA ALA A 27 -11.92 -6.69 -9.09
C ALA A 27 -13.10 -7.67 -9.17
N ARG A 28 -13.70 -8.03 -8.03
CA ARG A 28 -14.89 -8.88 -7.93
C ARG A 28 -16.20 -8.14 -8.17
N ALA A 29 -16.23 -6.82 -7.96
CA ALA A 29 -17.45 -6.01 -8.02
C ALA A 29 -17.78 -5.53 -9.44
N THR A 30 -16.78 -5.39 -10.30
CA THR A 30 -16.97 -4.97 -11.71
C THR A 30 -17.41 -6.13 -12.59
N SER A 31 -18.34 -5.88 -13.50
CA SER A 31 -18.73 -6.80 -14.58
C SER A 31 -17.88 -6.64 -15.85
N ASN A 32 -17.08 -5.57 -15.94
CA ASN A 32 -16.18 -5.34 -17.06
C ASN A 32 -14.87 -6.11 -16.87
N GLU A 33 -14.60 -7.07 -17.75
CA GLU A 33 -13.43 -7.96 -17.68
C GLU A 33 -12.10 -7.19 -17.75
N LYS A 34 -11.98 -6.18 -18.61
CA LYS A 34 -10.75 -5.37 -18.73
C LYS A 34 -10.48 -4.60 -17.45
N LEU A 35 -11.53 -4.06 -16.83
CA LEU A 35 -11.41 -3.35 -15.56
C LEU A 35 -11.07 -4.31 -14.40
N SER A 36 -11.66 -5.51 -14.37
CA SER A 36 -11.30 -6.54 -13.38
C SER A 36 -9.83 -6.93 -13.49
N GLN A 37 -9.34 -7.16 -14.71
CA GLN A 37 -7.93 -7.45 -14.98
C GLN A 37 -7.02 -6.29 -14.55
N ALA A 38 -7.42 -5.04 -14.79
CA ALA A 38 -6.66 -3.88 -14.36
C ALA A 38 -6.53 -3.81 -12.82
N PHE A 39 -7.60 -4.10 -12.08
CA PHE A 39 -7.54 -4.17 -10.61
C PHE A 39 -6.66 -5.31 -10.11
N HIS A 40 -6.68 -6.47 -10.79
CA HIS A 40 -5.78 -7.58 -10.46
C HIS A 40 -4.31 -7.25 -10.74
N ALA A 41 -4.02 -6.65 -11.90
CA ALA A 41 -2.67 -6.21 -12.22
C ALA A 41 -2.17 -5.19 -11.19
N HIS A 42 -3.00 -4.21 -10.83
CA HIS A 42 -2.63 -3.21 -9.85
C HIS A 42 -2.45 -3.81 -8.43
N LEU A 43 -3.22 -4.85 -8.08
CA LEU A 43 -3.04 -5.56 -6.81
C LEU A 43 -1.63 -6.19 -6.70
N GLU A 44 -1.15 -6.82 -7.78
CA GLU A 44 0.20 -7.38 -7.84
C GLU A 44 1.27 -6.28 -7.76
N GLU A 45 1.06 -5.15 -8.45
CA GLU A 45 1.93 -3.97 -8.32
C GLU A 45 1.99 -3.46 -6.88
N THR A 46 0.85 -3.37 -6.20
CA THR A 46 0.75 -2.93 -4.80
C THR A 46 1.49 -3.90 -3.87
N HIS A 47 1.41 -5.21 -4.10
CA HIS A 47 2.21 -6.18 -3.36
C HIS A 47 3.71 -5.94 -3.53
N GLY A 48 4.17 -5.73 -4.77
CA GLY A 48 5.57 -5.38 -5.03
C GLY A 48 5.98 -4.01 -4.44
N GLN A 49 5.07 -3.04 -4.34
CA GLN A 49 5.34 -1.76 -3.67
C GLN A 49 5.52 -1.93 -2.16
N ILE A 50 4.71 -2.76 -1.50
CA ILE A 50 4.88 -3.12 -0.09
C ILE A 50 6.24 -3.77 0.14
N GLU A 51 6.63 -4.72 -0.71
CA GLU A 51 7.95 -5.37 -0.63
C GLU A 51 9.10 -4.39 -0.79
N ARG A 52 8.99 -3.40 -1.70
CA ARG A 52 10.00 -2.34 -1.83
C ARG A 52 10.12 -1.50 -0.57
N ILE A 53 9.00 -1.19 0.10
CA ILE A 53 9.04 -0.48 1.39
C ILE A 53 9.73 -1.34 2.44
N ASP A 54 9.42 -2.63 2.50
CA ASP A 54 10.07 -3.57 3.44
C ASP A 54 11.59 -3.62 3.19
N GLN A 55 12.04 -3.69 1.93
CA GLN A 55 13.47 -3.64 1.57
C GLN A 55 14.16 -2.35 2.01
N VAL A 56 13.51 -1.19 1.85
CA VAL A 56 14.05 0.11 2.30
C VAL A 56 14.19 0.16 3.81
N VAL A 57 13.23 -0.41 4.55
CA VAL A 57 13.27 -0.50 6.02
C VAL A 57 14.41 -1.44 6.46
N GLU A 58 14.63 -2.53 5.75
CA GLU A 58 15.71 -3.49 6.05
C GLU A 58 17.10 -2.94 5.71
N SER A 59 17.23 -2.13 4.65
CA SER A 59 18.52 -1.57 4.23
C SER A 59 19.04 -0.46 5.17
N GLU A 60 18.15 0.20 5.91
CA GLU A 60 18.47 1.36 6.75
C GLU A 60 18.23 1.05 8.23
N SER A 61 19.29 0.78 8.99
CA SER A 61 19.21 0.35 10.39
C SER A 61 18.48 1.30 11.37
N ASN A 62 18.41 2.59 11.03
CA ASN A 62 17.71 3.63 11.79
C ASN A 62 16.24 3.82 11.36
N LEU A 63 15.80 3.19 10.28
CA LEU A 63 14.45 3.30 9.75
C LEU A 63 13.55 2.24 10.38
N LYS A 64 12.45 2.68 11.00
CA LYS A 64 11.45 1.79 11.57
C LYS A 64 10.05 2.27 11.23
N ILE A 65 9.26 1.42 10.59
CA ILE A 65 7.84 1.69 10.34
C ILE A 65 7.09 1.78 11.67
N LYS A 66 6.36 2.87 11.86
CA LYS A 66 5.46 3.06 12.98
C LYS A 66 4.12 2.42 12.65
N ARG A 67 3.55 1.67 13.58
CA ARG A 67 2.20 1.13 13.42
C ARG A 67 1.19 2.27 13.48
N MET A 68 0.63 2.62 12.33
CA MET A 68 -0.41 3.63 12.21
C MET A 68 -1.42 3.27 11.13
N LYS A 69 -2.55 3.96 11.13
CA LYS A 69 -3.58 3.83 10.11
C LYS A 69 -3.57 5.08 9.24
N CYS A 70 -3.43 4.90 7.92
CA CYS A 70 -3.65 6.00 6.98
C CYS A 70 -5.15 6.28 6.91
N VAL A 71 -5.57 7.39 7.53
CA VAL A 71 -6.98 7.81 7.60
C VAL A 71 -7.47 8.31 6.24
N ALA A 72 -6.58 8.92 5.44
CA ALA A 72 -6.92 9.38 4.11
C ALA A 72 -7.32 8.20 3.20
N MET A 73 -6.54 7.12 3.18
CA MET A 73 -6.86 5.91 2.41
C MET A 73 -8.10 5.19 2.94
N GLU A 74 -8.35 5.19 4.25
CA GLU A 74 -9.59 4.62 4.81
C GLU A 74 -10.84 5.35 4.30
N GLY A 75 -10.75 6.66 4.05
CA GLY A 75 -11.87 7.47 3.59
C GLY A 75 -12.20 7.36 2.10
N LEU A 76 -11.38 6.63 1.32
CA LEU A 76 -11.56 6.40 -0.13
C LEU A 76 -12.24 5.05 -0.41
#